data_AF-A0A922WT71-F1
#
_entry.id   AF-A0A922WT71-F1
#
_cell.length_a   1.000
_cell.length_b   1.000
_cell.length_c   1.000
_cell.angle_alpha   90.00
_cell.angle_beta   90.00
_cell.angle_gamma   90.00
#
_symmetry.space_group_name_H-M   'P 1'
#
loop_
_entity.id
_entity.type
_entity.pdbx_description
1 polymer ?
#
loop_
_entity_poly.entity_id
_entity_poly.type
_entity_poly.pdbx_seq_one_letter_code
_entity_poly.pdbx_strand_id
1 'polypeptide(L)'
;MLPVIIEGVFDLLFGWVGYLATVLPRVSVRWDAVAMFVASLALATVVAHLTFSWFHREFQQRREQSVTRWRWKWTLVLMAGFLLLFAAGISFVGVTHQMSWLATSPEPLVGRGVLLARLNNPSRWHLKFLGTAFDNTLDTYTPEGYYAKLKGDPPQNWILPMLPFLSYRNDETDPELPWNEGRNRDMARRIVPELINHELRNAPVRDADGWGMAHYAGNTHVFDRESPLPKREDYHQSQAMLIGPVNTGFQPWMKPGNTRDPLAPWNTASGFGGPPGRQETTVLLMDGSVKTIPTSVDREVLRALATGGLPTDD
;
A
#
# COMPACT_ATOMS: atom_id res chain seq x y z
N MET A 1 -8.25 3.11 21.71
CA MET A 1 -6.94 3.63 22.14
C MET A 1 -6.21 2.66 23.07
N LEU A 2 -6.83 2.18 24.16
CA LEU A 2 -6.22 1.17 25.04
C LEU A 2 -5.71 -0.10 24.33
N PRO A 3 -6.47 -0.75 23.41
CA PRO A 3 -5.97 -1.93 22.70
C PRO A 3 -4.74 -1.64 21.82
N VAL A 4 -4.69 -0.47 21.19
CA VAL A 4 -3.56 -0.04 20.34
C VAL A 4 -2.28 0.18 21.14
N ILE A 5 -2.39 0.71 22.36
CA ILE A 5 -1.22 0.90 23.24
C ILE A 5 -0.70 -0.46 23.73
N ILE A 6 -1.59 -1.38 24.08
CA ILE A 6 -1.22 -2.73 24.52
C ILE A 6 -0.55 -3.51 23.38
N GLU A 7 -1.13 -3.49 22.19
CA GLU A 7 -0.54 -4.08 20.97
C GLU A 7 0.83 -3.45 20.67
N GLY A 8 0.94 -2.13 20.71
CA GLY A 8 2.21 -1.44 20.46
C GLY A 8 3.30 -1.76 21.48
N VAL A 9 2.96 -1.87 22.76
CA VAL A 9 3.92 -2.29 23.80
C VAL A 9 4.30 -3.76 23.61
N PHE A 10 3.35 -4.62 23.26
CA PHE A 10 3.61 -6.03 23.01
C PHE A 10 4.53 -6.22 21.79
N ASP A 11 4.25 -5.55 20.68
CA ASP A 11 5.08 -5.59 19.46
C ASP A 11 6.48 -5.00 19.70
N LEU A 12 6.60 -3.96 20.54
CA LEU A 12 7.90 -3.42 20.92
C LEU A 12 8.73 -4.43 21.75
N LEU A 13 8.07 -5.12 22.69
CA LEU A 13 8.73 -6.07 23.59
C LEU A 13 9.02 -7.42 22.93
N PHE A 14 8.20 -7.87 21.99
CA PHE A 14 8.24 -9.23 21.44
C PHE A 14 8.28 -9.29 19.91
N GLY A 15 7.93 -8.23 19.18
CA GLY A 15 7.85 -8.23 17.72
C GLY A 15 9.19 -8.48 17.02
N TRP A 16 10.31 -8.17 17.69
CA TRP A 16 11.65 -8.47 17.18
C TRP A 16 11.95 -9.98 17.10
N VAL A 17 11.23 -10.84 17.84
CA VAL A 17 11.43 -12.30 17.81
C VAL A 17 11.08 -12.88 16.43
N GLY A 18 9.93 -12.47 15.86
CA GLY A 18 9.53 -12.88 14.51
C GLY A 18 10.49 -12.38 13.44
N TYR A 19 11.00 -11.16 13.61
CA TYR A 19 12.04 -10.61 12.74
C TYR A 19 13.33 -11.45 12.80
N LEU A 20 13.82 -11.79 13.99
CA LEU A 20 15.00 -12.66 14.10
C LEU A 20 14.77 -14.04 13.50
N ALA A 21 13.58 -14.63 13.68
CA ALA A 21 13.25 -15.93 13.09
C ALA A 21 13.31 -15.92 11.56
N THR A 22 13.02 -14.79 10.91
CA THR A 22 13.06 -14.65 9.46
C THR A 22 14.44 -14.24 8.92
N VAL A 23 15.19 -13.44 9.69
CA VAL A 23 16.51 -12.94 9.27
C VAL A 23 17.63 -13.92 9.57
N LEU A 24 17.64 -14.55 10.75
CA LEU A 24 18.73 -15.44 11.18
C LEU A 24 19.02 -16.57 10.18
N PRO A 25 18.03 -17.24 9.56
CA PRO A 25 18.30 -18.26 8.53
C PRO A 25 18.97 -17.72 7.26
N ARG A 26 18.87 -16.42 6.99
CA ARG A 26 19.45 -15.76 5.82
C ARG A 26 20.85 -15.22 6.07
N VAL A 27 21.32 -15.23 7.33
CA VAL A 27 22.65 -14.76 7.69
C VAL A 27 23.69 -15.79 7.26
N SER A 28 24.50 -15.44 6.27
CA SER A 28 25.67 -16.24 5.90
C SER A 28 26.81 -15.98 6.89
N VAL A 29 27.24 -17.02 7.61
CA VAL A 29 28.40 -16.92 8.51
C VAL A 29 29.69 -16.98 7.70
N ARG A 30 30.52 -15.95 7.86
CA ARG A 30 31.87 -15.88 7.30
C ARG A 30 32.87 -16.51 8.26
N TRP A 31 33.16 -17.79 8.05
CA TRP A 31 34.02 -18.58 8.95
C TRP A 31 35.46 -18.04 9.08
N ASP A 32 35.98 -17.40 8.03
CA ASP A 32 37.26 -16.69 8.04
C ASP A 32 37.29 -15.57 9.09
N ALA A 33 36.24 -14.76 9.14
CA ALA A 33 36.12 -13.68 10.12
C ALA A 33 35.95 -14.23 11.55
N VAL A 34 35.19 -15.31 11.72
CA VAL A 34 35.01 -15.98 13.02
C VAL A 34 36.35 -16.52 13.55
N ALA A 35 37.12 -17.21 12.70
CA ALA A 35 38.43 -17.75 13.08
C ALA A 35 39.40 -16.64 13.50
N MET A 36 39.45 -15.54 12.74
CA MET A 36 40.28 -14.38 13.05
C MET A 36 39.89 -13.71 14.37
N PHE A 37 38.58 -13.59 14.63
CA PHE A 37 38.06 -13.06 15.90
C PHE A 37 38.48 -13.93 17.08
N VAL A 38 38.30 -15.25 16.99
CA VAL A 38 38.68 -16.19 18.06
C VAL A 38 40.19 -16.15 18.32
N ALA A 39 41.01 -16.17 17.27
CA ALA A 39 42.47 -16.08 17.40
C ALA A 39 42.90 -14.77 18.07
N SER A 40 42.33 -13.64 17.65
CA SER A 40 42.63 -12.32 18.21
C SER A 40 42.18 -12.21 19.67
N LEU A 41 41.01 -12.75 20.00
CA LEU A 41 40.49 -12.75 21.37
C LEU A 41 41.34 -13.63 22.30
N ALA A 42 41.77 -14.81 21.83
CA ALA A 42 42.66 -15.67 22.58
C ALA A 42 44.00 -14.97 22.86
N LEU A 43 44.61 -14.38 21.82
CA LEU A 43 45.85 -13.62 21.96
C LEU A 43 45.70 -12.45 22.94
N ALA A 44 44.64 -11.64 22.79
CA ALA A 44 44.35 -10.53 23.69
C ALA A 44 44.17 -10.99 25.14
N THR A 45 43.51 -12.13 25.36
CA THR A 45 43.28 -12.71 26.69
C THR A 45 44.60 -13.14 27.34
N VAL A 46 45.50 -13.78 26.58
CA VAL A 46 46.82 -14.17 27.06
C VAL A 46 47.65 -12.93 27.42
N VAL A 47 47.71 -11.94 26.53
CA VAL A 47 48.45 -10.69 26.78
C VAL A 47 47.89 -9.94 27.99
N ALA A 48 46.56 -9.85 28.12
CA ALA A 48 45.91 -9.24 29.27
C ALA A 48 46.24 -10.00 30.57
N HIS A 49 46.25 -11.34 30.54
CA HIS A 49 46.60 -12.14 31.72
C HIS A 49 48.03 -11.88 32.17
N LEU A 50 48.99 -11.90 31.23
CA LEU A 50 50.40 -11.64 31.53
C LEU A 50 50.59 -10.22 32.08
N THR A 51 49.93 -9.24 31.48
CA THR A 51 50.03 -7.84 31.90
C THR A 51 49.41 -7.60 33.27
N PHE A 52 48.19 -8.08 33.52
CA PHE A 52 47.52 -7.91 34.82
C PHE A 52 48.17 -8.72 35.94
N SER A 53 48.65 -9.93 35.65
CA SER A 53 49.39 -10.72 36.64
C SER A 53 50.72 -10.06 37.02
N TRP A 54 51.43 -9.48 36.04
CA TRP A 54 52.63 -8.67 36.28
C TRP A 54 52.32 -7.44 37.14
N PHE A 55 51.30 -6.66 36.76
CA PHE A 55 50.89 -5.45 37.48
C PHE A 55 50.46 -5.75 38.91
N HIS A 56 49.63 -6.79 39.11
CA HIS A 56 49.19 -7.21 40.43
C HIS A 56 50.35 -7.61 41.35
N ARG A 57 51.34 -8.33 40.80
CA ARG A 57 52.55 -8.71 41.55
C ARG A 57 53.33 -7.49 42.01
N GLU A 58 53.54 -6.52 41.12
CA GLU A 58 54.26 -5.27 41.42
C GLU A 58 53.54 -4.47 42.51
N PHE A 59 52.21 -4.35 42.44
CA PHE A 59 51.42 -3.64 43.45
C PHE A 59 51.44 -4.31 44.83
N GLN A 60 51.44 -5.65 44.88
CA GLN A 60 51.51 -6.35 46.16
C GLN A 60 52.89 -6.27 46.79
N GLN A 61 53.97 -6.33 46.00
CA GLN A 61 55.33 -6.16 46.50
C GLN A 61 55.51 -4.81 47.21
N ARG A 62 54.90 -3.74 46.69
CA ARG A 62 54.95 -2.41 47.32
C ARG A 62 54.09 -2.26 48.58
N ARG A 63 53.12 -3.16 48.79
CA ARG A 63 52.17 -3.10 49.91
C ARG A 63 52.54 -4.00 51.09
N GLU A 64 53.67 -4.71 51.04
CA GLU A 64 54.09 -5.69 52.05
C GLU A 64 53.00 -6.73 52.41
N GLN A 65 52.05 -6.97 51.50
CA GLN A 65 50.96 -7.93 51.69
C GLN A 65 51.38 -9.32 51.20
N SER A 66 50.77 -10.36 51.79
CA SER A 66 51.01 -11.74 51.37
C SER A 66 50.66 -11.94 49.89
N VAL A 67 51.59 -12.54 49.15
CA VAL A 67 51.52 -12.62 47.69
C VAL A 67 50.43 -13.58 47.25
N THR A 68 49.29 -13.06 46.80
CA THR A 68 48.25 -13.87 46.16
C THR A 68 48.50 -13.91 44.65
N ARG A 69 48.53 -15.12 44.07
CA ARG A 69 48.72 -15.29 42.62
C ARG A 69 47.47 -14.86 41.87
N TRP A 70 47.64 -14.02 40.85
CA TRP A 70 46.56 -13.63 39.93
C TRP A 70 45.97 -14.87 39.24
N ARG A 71 44.65 -15.04 39.31
CA ARG A 71 43.95 -16.23 38.81
C ARG A 71 43.41 -15.97 37.40
N TRP A 72 43.50 -16.97 36.52
CA TRP A 72 42.91 -16.91 35.16
C TRP A 72 41.43 -16.51 35.15
N LYS A 73 40.66 -16.97 36.14
CA LYS A 73 39.24 -16.61 36.31
C LYS A 73 39.02 -15.10 36.32
N TRP A 74 39.92 -14.32 36.95
CA TRP A 74 39.78 -12.86 37.01
C TRP A 74 40.01 -12.21 35.66
N THR A 75 40.98 -12.70 34.87
CA THR A 75 41.18 -12.22 33.49
C THR A 75 39.99 -12.55 32.61
N LEU A 76 39.46 -13.77 32.71
CA LEU A 76 38.28 -14.17 31.93
C LEU A 76 37.06 -13.32 32.28
N VAL A 77 36.83 -13.02 33.57
CA VAL A 77 35.75 -12.13 34.00
C VAL A 77 35.95 -10.71 33.45
N LEU A 78 37.16 -10.16 33.50
CA LEU A 78 37.45 -8.84 32.94
C LEU A 78 37.27 -8.80 31.42
N MET A 79 37.75 -9.81 30.70
CA MET A 79 37.60 -9.92 29.24
C MET A 79 36.14 -10.10 28.83
N ALA A 80 35.37 -10.92 29.55
CA ALA A 80 33.94 -11.07 29.33
C ALA A 80 33.20 -9.74 29.56
N GLY A 81 33.53 -9.03 30.65
CA GLY A 81 32.98 -7.69 30.93
C GLY A 81 33.31 -6.69 29.82
N PHE A 82 34.55 -6.70 29.32
CA PHE A 82 34.97 -5.85 28.22
C PHE A 82 34.21 -6.16 26.92
N LEU A 83 34.06 -7.43 26.55
CA LEU A 83 33.29 -7.84 25.37
C LEU A 83 31.81 -7.44 25.47
N LEU A 84 31.20 -7.59 26.66
CA LEU A 84 29.83 -7.17 26.90
C LEU A 84 29.68 -5.65 26.74
N LEU A 85 30.60 -4.87 27.29
CA LEU A 85 30.61 -3.41 27.12
C LEU A 85 30.80 -3.01 25.66
N PHE A 86 31.68 -3.70 24.94
CA PHE A 86 31.90 -3.46 23.51
C PHE A 86 30.65 -3.76 22.67
N ALA A 87 30.00 -4.89 22.91
CA ALA A 87 28.76 -5.28 22.24
C ALA A 87 27.60 -4.31 22.54
N ALA A 88 27.49 -3.85 23.79
CA ALA A 88 26.54 -2.82 24.20
C ALA A 88 26.80 -1.50 23.47
N GLY A 89 28.08 -1.09 23.34
CA GLY A 89 28.48 0.10 22.61
C GLY A 89 28.11 0.07 21.14
N ILE A 90 28.41 -1.01 20.42
CA ILE A 90 28.03 -1.17 19.00
C ILE A 90 26.51 -1.18 18.85
N SER A 91 25.79 -1.89 19.72
CA SER A 91 24.33 -1.92 19.71
C SER A 91 23.74 -0.52 19.89
N PHE A 92 24.28 0.27 20.83
CA PHE A 92 23.84 1.64 21.07
C PHE A 92 24.06 2.54 19.85
N VAL A 93 25.24 2.47 19.20
CA VAL A 93 25.51 3.22 17.96
C VAL A 93 24.52 2.82 16.85
N GLY A 94 24.24 1.53 16.70
CA GLY A 94 23.24 1.04 15.75
C GLY A 94 21.85 1.61 16.03
N VAL A 95 21.40 1.57 17.29
CA VAL A 95 20.12 2.16 17.72
C VAL A 95 20.08 3.65 17.46
N THR A 96 21.12 4.41 17.86
CA THR A 96 21.18 5.85 17.62
C THR A 96 21.16 6.19 16.13
N HIS A 97 21.87 5.43 15.30
CA HIS A 97 21.86 5.63 13.85
C HIS A 97 20.46 5.38 13.27
N GLN A 98 19.81 4.27 13.64
CA GLN A 98 18.45 3.97 13.18
C GLN A 98 17.44 5.00 13.67
N MET A 99 17.52 5.41 14.95
CA MET A 99 16.69 6.47 15.51
C MET A 99 16.93 7.82 14.82
N SER A 100 18.19 8.14 14.49
CA SER A 100 18.52 9.36 13.75
C SER A 100 17.94 9.32 12.35
N TRP A 101 18.09 8.20 11.63
CA TRP A 101 17.53 8.05 10.29
C TRP A 101 16.01 8.19 10.32
N LEU A 102 15.35 7.52 11.26
CA LEU A 102 13.92 7.65 11.52
C LEU A 102 13.52 9.11 11.83
N ALA A 103 14.23 9.79 12.73
CA ALA A 103 13.95 11.17 13.12
C ALA A 103 14.15 12.18 11.98
N THR A 104 15.12 11.93 11.10
CA THR A 104 15.41 12.77 9.93
C THR A 104 14.65 12.36 8.68
N SER A 105 13.96 11.21 8.70
CA SER A 105 13.21 10.75 7.54
C SER A 105 12.04 11.71 7.28
N PRO A 106 11.77 12.08 6.02
CA PRO A 106 10.60 12.87 5.66
C PRO A 106 9.28 12.09 5.85
N GLU A 107 9.37 10.82 6.21
CA GLU A 107 8.24 9.92 6.40
C GLU A 107 7.77 9.92 7.86
N PRO A 108 6.46 10.09 8.13
CA PRO A 108 5.96 10.17 9.50
C PRO A 108 6.03 8.81 10.23
N LEU A 109 6.68 8.82 11.40
CA LEU A 109 7.04 7.65 12.22
C LEU A 109 5.89 6.87 12.86
N VAL A 110 4.69 7.45 12.91
CA VAL A 110 3.51 6.84 13.53
C VAL A 110 2.33 7.04 12.59
N GLY A 111 1.83 5.96 11.99
CA GLY A 111 0.43 5.78 11.54
C GLY A 111 -0.24 6.92 10.76
N ARG A 112 0.54 7.84 10.21
CA ARG A 112 0.10 8.98 9.40
C ARG A 112 0.78 8.94 8.04
N GLY A 113 1.72 8.05 7.74
CA GLY A 113 2.36 7.98 6.42
C GLY A 113 1.43 7.38 5.38
N VAL A 114 0.89 6.20 5.67
CA VAL A 114 -0.15 5.58 4.84
C VAL A 114 -1.43 6.40 4.88
N LEU A 115 -1.80 7.00 6.02
CA LEU A 115 -2.99 7.85 6.11
C LEU A 115 -2.80 9.22 5.42
N LEU A 116 -1.65 9.88 5.51
CA LEU A 116 -1.37 11.17 4.85
C LEU A 116 -1.01 11.00 3.37
N ALA A 117 -0.37 9.89 2.96
CA ALA A 117 -0.29 9.51 1.55
C ALA A 117 -1.69 9.20 0.99
N ARG A 118 -2.56 8.56 1.80
CA ARG A 118 -4.01 8.44 1.51
C ARG A 118 -4.75 9.79 1.55
N LEU A 119 -4.27 10.82 2.25
CA LEU A 119 -4.90 12.15 2.31
C LEU A 119 -4.35 13.15 1.28
N ASN A 120 -3.13 12.94 0.78
CA ASN A 120 -2.50 13.83 -0.21
C ASN A 120 -3.00 13.56 -1.64
N ASN A 121 -3.46 12.34 -1.95
CA ASN A 121 -4.19 12.05 -3.19
C ASN A 121 -5.10 10.79 -3.03
N PRO A 122 -6.19 10.88 -2.22
CA PRO A 122 -7.09 9.76 -1.98
C PRO A 122 -7.64 9.15 -3.27
N SER A 123 -7.93 9.98 -4.28
CA SER A 123 -8.47 9.51 -5.55
C SER A 123 -7.48 8.62 -6.30
N ARG A 124 -6.18 8.97 -6.31
CA ARG A 124 -5.14 8.13 -6.95
C ARG A 124 -5.07 6.72 -6.36
N TRP A 125 -5.19 6.58 -5.04
CA TRP A 125 -5.17 5.28 -4.39
C TRP A 125 -6.43 4.47 -4.67
N HIS A 126 -7.62 5.09 -4.62
CA HIS A 126 -8.88 4.42 -4.98
C HIS A 126 -8.88 3.97 -6.44
N LEU A 127 -8.40 4.80 -7.36
CA LEU A 127 -8.28 4.44 -8.77
C LEU A 127 -7.32 3.26 -8.98
N LYS A 128 -6.21 3.18 -8.23
CA LYS A 128 -5.35 1.99 -8.24
C LYS A 128 -6.08 0.76 -7.74
N PHE A 129 -6.85 0.88 -6.66
CA PHE A 129 -7.63 -0.21 -6.12
C PHE A 129 -8.70 -0.70 -7.11
N LEU A 130 -9.44 0.22 -7.73
CA LEU A 130 -10.41 -0.07 -8.78
C LEU A 130 -9.75 -0.71 -10.01
N GLY A 131 -8.55 -0.27 -10.39
CA GLY A 131 -7.78 -0.88 -11.47
C GLY A 131 -7.39 -2.32 -11.17
N THR A 132 -6.91 -2.62 -9.96
CA THR A 132 -6.62 -4.00 -9.53
C THR A 132 -7.88 -4.86 -9.54
N ALA A 133 -9.00 -4.34 -9.03
CA ALA A 133 -10.27 -5.06 -9.04
C ALA A 133 -10.74 -5.37 -10.46
N PHE A 134 -10.63 -4.40 -11.38
CA PHE A 134 -10.98 -4.57 -12.78
C PHE A 134 -10.08 -5.58 -13.49
N ASP A 135 -8.76 -5.54 -13.26
CA ASP A 135 -7.82 -6.48 -13.84
C ASP A 135 -8.09 -7.93 -13.38
N ASN A 136 -8.41 -8.12 -12.09
CA ASN A 136 -8.82 -9.42 -11.57
C ASN A 136 -10.17 -9.89 -12.16
N THR A 137 -11.09 -8.96 -12.41
CA THR A 137 -12.34 -9.25 -13.11
C THR A 137 -12.08 -9.76 -14.52
N LEU A 138 -11.21 -9.10 -15.30
CA LEU A 138 -10.85 -9.56 -16.65
C LEU A 138 -10.10 -10.90 -16.67
N ASP A 139 -9.34 -11.20 -15.62
CA ASP A 139 -8.65 -12.49 -15.47
C ASP A 139 -9.61 -13.63 -15.13
N THR A 140 -10.62 -13.34 -14.31
CA THR A 140 -11.60 -14.35 -13.85
C THR A 140 -12.76 -14.55 -14.83
N TYR A 141 -13.21 -13.48 -15.47
CA TYR A 141 -14.37 -13.48 -16.36
C TYR A 141 -13.93 -13.10 -17.77
N THR A 142 -14.35 -13.88 -18.78
CA THR A 142 -14.05 -13.52 -20.16
C THR A 142 -14.73 -12.19 -20.51
N PRO A 143 -14.01 -11.25 -21.17
CA PRO A 143 -14.60 -9.96 -21.53
C PRO A 143 -15.81 -10.11 -22.46
N GLU A 144 -15.79 -11.13 -23.33
CA GLU A 144 -16.88 -11.55 -24.21
C GLU A 144 -18.12 -12.10 -23.46
N GLY A 145 -17.95 -12.56 -22.22
CA GLY A 145 -19.03 -13.19 -21.45
C GLY A 145 -19.83 -12.21 -20.61
N TYR A 146 -19.15 -11.36 -19.83
CA TYR A 146 -19.82 -10.49 -18.86
C TYR A 146 -20.07 -9.08 -19.39
N TYR A 147 -19.07 -8.43 -20.00
CA TYR A 147 -19.22 -7.05 -20.50
C TYR A 147 -20.03 -6.98 -21.80
N ALA A 148 -20.04 -8.04 -22.62
CA ALA A 148 -20.94 -8.13 -23.78
C ALA A 148 -22.43 -8.20 -23.39
N LYS A 149 -22.75 -8.67 -22.16
CA LYS A 149 -24.12 -8.68 -21.62
C LYS A 149 -24.57 -7.32 -21.08
N LEU A 150 -23.68 -6.33 -21.03
CA LEU A 150 -24.04 -4.95 -20.67
C LEU A 150 -24.66 -4.18 -21.84
N LYS A 151 -24.90 -4.82 -22.99
CA LYS A 151 -25.56 -4.22 -24.16
C LYS A 151 -27.02 -3.81 -23.86
N GLY A 152 -27.39 -2.59 -24.24
CA GLY A 152 -28.78 -2.09 -24.19
C GLY A 152 -29.11 -1.39 -22.88
N ASP A 153 -30.23 -1.77 -22.25
CA ASP A 153 -30.58 -1.38 -20.87
C ASP A 153 -30.27 -2.58 -19.95
N PRO A 154 -28.97 -2.88 -19.72
CA PRO A 154 -28.62 -4.03 -18.93
C PRO A 154 -29.21 -3.87 -17.53
N PRO A 155 -29.63 -4.94 -16.86
CA PRO A 155 -30.17 -4.84 -15.51
C PRO A 155 -29.15 -4.26 -14.52
N GLN A 156 -27.86 -4.25 -14.86
CA GLN A 156 -26.72 -3.98 -13.99
C GLN A 156 -25.60 -3.23 -14.74
N ASN A 157 -24.62 -2.70 -14.00
CA ASN A 157 -23.51 -1.92 -14.56
C ASN A 157 -22.14 -2.60 -14.42
N TRP A 158 -21.11 -1.94 -14.96
CA TRP A 158 -19.72 -2.42 -15.00
C TRP A 158 -19.04 -2.63 -13.64
N ILE A 159 -19.61 -2.09 -12.55
CA ILE A 159 -19.05 -2.21 -11.19
C ILE A 159 -19.35 -3.59 -10.60
N LEU A 160 -20.50 -4.17 -10.95
CA LEU A 160 -20.93 -5.41 -10.33
C LEU A 160 -19.93 -6.60 -10.44
N PRO A 161 -19.33 -6.88 -11.61
CA PRO A 161 -18.37 -7.98 -11.72
C PRO A 161 -17.06 -7.71 -10.96
N MET A 162 -16.83 -6.48 -10.49
CA MET A 162 -15.69 -6.12 -9.65
C MET A 162 -15.92 -6.37 -8.17
N LEU A 163 -17.19 -6.51 -7.72
CA LEU A 163 -17.53 -6.64 -6.30
C LEU A 163 -16.74 -7.72 -5.53
N PRO A 164 -16.54 -8.94 -6.06
CA PRO A 164 -15.71 -9.96 -5.41
C PRO A 164 -14.29 -9.49 -5.07
N PHE A 165 -13.74 -8.63 -5.91
CA PHE A 165 -12.39 -8.06 -5.77
C PHE A 165 -12.38 -6.74 -4.99
N LEU A 166 -13.56 -6.18 -4.70
CA LEU A 166 -13.78 -5.10 -3.75
C LEU A 166 -14.16 -5.62 -2.36
N SER A 167 -13.97 -6.92 -2.08
CA SER A 167 -14.31 -7.59 -0.81
C SER A 167 -15.81 -7.73 -0.52
N TYR A 168 -16.66 -7.69 -1.56
CA TYR A 168 -18.10 -7.94 -1.47
C TYR A 168 -18.44 -9.30 -2.06
N ARG A 169 -19.38 -10.03 -1.46
CA ARG A 169 -19.78 -11.34 -1.98
C ARG A 169 -20.73 -11.20 -3.16
N ASN A 170 -20.60 -12.09 -4.14
CA ASN A 170 -21.44 -12.12 -5.34
C ASN A 170 -22.85 -12.70 -5.09
N ASP A 171 -23.03 -13.55 -4.08
CA ASP A 171 -24.30 -14.21 -3.75
C ASP A 171 -25.36 -13.26 -3.18
N GLU A 172 -24.96 -12.04 -2.85
CA GLU A 172 -25.85 -10.97 -2.39
C GLU A 172 -26.59 -10.25 -3.53
N THR A 173 -26.22 -10.52 -4.79
CA THR A 173 -26.85 -9.92 -5.97
C THR A 173 -27.39 -10.98 -6.92
N ASP A 174 -28.42 -10.63 -7.67
CA ASP A 174 -29.05 -11.47 -8.68
C ASP A 174 -28.84 -10.83 -10.07
N PRO A 175 -28.06 -11.44 -10.97
CA PRO A 175 -27.77 -10.88 -12.29
C PRO A 175 -29.01 -10.71 -13.18
N GLU A 176 -30.08 -11.45 -12.90
CA GLU A 176 -31.31 -11.44 -13.71
C GLU A 176 -32.32 -10.39 -13.26
N LEU A 177 -32.13 -9.80 -12.07
CA LEU A 177 -33.02 -8.76 -11.53
C LEU A 177 -32.52 -7.35 -11.86
N PRO A 178 -33.42 -6.38 -12.11
CA PRO A 178 -33.05 -4.97 -12.15
C PRO A 178 -32.31 -4.53 -10.88
N TRP A 179 -31.37 -3.60 -11.02
CA TRP A 179 -30.55 -3.09 -9.91
C TRP A 179 -31.34 -2.58 -8.69
N ASN A 180 -32.58 -2.13 -8.88
CA ASN A 180 -33.44 -1.53 -7.86
C ASN A 180 -34.56 -2.46 -7.36
N GLU A 181 -34.49 -3.76 -7.63
CA GLU A 181 -35.50 -4.76 -7.24
C GLU A 181 -34.94 -5.87 -6.34
N GLY A 182 -35.83 -6.49 -5.55
CA GLY A 182 -35.50 -7.66 -4.71
C GLY A 182 -34.23 -7.49 -3.88
N ARG A 183 -33.32 -8.47 -3.97
CA ARG A 183 -32.03 -8.45 -3.26
C ARG A 183 -31.06 -7.39 -3.79
N ASN A 184 -31.17 -7.02 -5.08
CA ASN A 184 -30.35 -5.97 -5.68
C ASN A 184 -30.67 -4.60 -5.06
N ARG A 185 -31.94 -4.35 -4.74
CA ARG A 185 -32.36 -3.12 -4.03
C ARG A 185 -31.61 -2.93 -2.72
N ASP A 186 -31.52 -3.97 -1.91
CA ASP A 186 -30.89 -3.90 -0.59
C ASP A 186 -29.38 -3.68 -0.73
N MET A 187 -28.76 -4.31 -1.73
CA MET A 187 -27.35 -4.14 -2.04
C MET A 187 -27.06 -2.74 -2.59
N ALA A 188 -27.83 -2.25 -3.56
CA ALA A 188 -27.69 -0.91 -4.16
C ALA A 188 -27.89 0.23 -3.14
N ARG A 189 -28.58 -0.04 -2.02
CA ARG A 189 -28.68 0.88 -0.88
C ARG A 189 -27.47 0.84 0.05
N ARG A 190 -26.47 -0.01 -0.15
CA ARG A 190 -25.24 0.01 0.67
C ARG A 190 -24.26 1.06 0.15
N ILE A 191 -23.50 1.62 1.07
CA ILE A 191 -22.34 2.45 0.71
C ILE A 191 -21.20 1.47 0.43
N VAL A 192 -20.58 1.62 -0.74
CA VAL A 192 -19.34 0.91 -1.10
C VAL A 192 -18.19 1.90 -0.91
N PRO A 193 -17.42 1.84 0.20
CA PRO A 193 -16.39 2.83 0.51
C PRO A 193 -15.39 3.06 -0.64
N GLU A 194 -15.07 2.02 -1.39
CA GLU A 194 -14.13 2.04 -2.51
C GLU A 194 -14.62 2.91 -3.68
N LEU A 195 -15.93 3.14 -3.77
CA LEU A 195 -16.55 4.01 -4.79
C LEU A 195 -16.74 5.45 -4.30
N ILE A 196 -16.35 5.77 -3.06
CA ILE A 196 -16.48 7.10 -2.48
C ILE A 196 -15.15 7.86 -2.63
N ASN A 197 -15.20 8.97 -3.35
CA ASN A 197 -14.08 9.90 -3.42
C ASN A 197 -14.06 10.81 -2.18
N HIS A 198 -13.15 10.54 -1.24
CA HIS A 198 -12.98 11.31 -0.01
C HIS A 198 -12.44 12.73 -0.22
N GLU A 199 -11.95 13.08 -1.41
CA GLU A 199 -11.60 14.46 -1.75
C GLU A 199 -12.85 15.34 -1.89
N LEU A 200 -14.01 14.73 -2.11
CA LEU A 200 -15.31 15.40 -2.18
C LEU A 200 -15.97 15.44 -0.80
N ARG A 201 -15.40 16.22 0.13
CA ARG A 201 -15.77 16.22 1.57
C ARG A 201 -17.28 16.37 1.86
N ASN A 202 -18.01 17.07 0.99
CA ASN A 202 -19.43 17.37 1.17
C ASN A 202 -20.32 16.66 0.14
N ALA A 203 -19.76 15.74 -0.66
CA ALA A 203 -20.56 15.02 -1.65
C ALA A 203 -21.47 13.98 -0.96
N PRO A 204 -22.72 13.83 -1.43
CA PRO A 204 -23.65 12.85 -0.89
C PRO A 204 -23.17 11.43 -1.19
N VAL A 205 -22.98 10.62 -0.13
CA VAL A 205 -22.73 9.17 -0.26
C VAL A 205 -24.02 8.37 -0.47
N ARG A 206 -25.17 9.03 -0.32
CA ARG A 206 -26.52 8.53 -0.59
C ARG A 206 -27.39 9.62 -1.21
N ASP A 207 -28.33 9.26 -2.06
CA ASP A 207 -29.36 10.20 -2.54
C ASP A 207 -30.56 10.30 -1.59
N ALA A 208 -31.56 11.08 -1.99
CA ALA A 208 -32.79 11.31 -1.22
C ALA A 208 -33.61 10.02 -1.02
N ASP A 209 -33.53 9.07 -1.95
CA ASP A 209 -34.22 7.79 -1.88
C ASP A 209 -33.43 6.75 -1.06
N GLY A 210 -32.21 7.09 -0.64
CA GLY A 210 -31.33 6.27 0.19
C GLY A 210 -30.43 5.30 -0.58
N TRP A 211 -30.33 5.43 -1.91
CA TRP A 211 -29.41 4.63 -2.72
C TRP A 211 -27.96 5.02 -2.47
N GLY A 212 -27.05 4.05 -2.43
CA GLY A 212 -25.61 4.34 -2.29
C GLY A 212 -25.06 4.94 -3.58
N MET A 213 -24.32 6.04 -3.49
CA MET A 213 -23.78 6.75 -4.65
C MET A 213 -22.39 6.26 -5.05
N ALA A 214 -22.06 6.36 -6.35
CA ALA A 214 -20.69 6.24 -6.86
C ALA A 214 -20.12 7.63 -7.18
N HIS A 215 -18.91 7.91 -6.67
CA HIS A 215 -18.13 9.11 -7.00
C HIS A 215 -17.12 8.86 -8.13
N TYR A 216 -17.15 7.67 -8.73
CA TYR A 216 -16.36 7.30 -9.90
C TYR A 216 -17.29 6.76 -10.99
N ALA A 217 -16.94 7.02 -12.24
CA ALA A 217 -17.67 6.55 -13.41
C ALA A 217 -16.71 5.94 -14.43
N GLY A 218 -17.22 5.02 -15.23
CA GLY A 218 -16.49 4.42 -16.34
C GLY A 218 -16.43 5.35 -17.56
N ASN A 219 -15.49 5.13 -18.46
CA ASN A 219 -15.45 5.76 -19.76
C ASN A 219 -16.49 5.14 -20.72
N THR A 220 -17.37 5.96 -21.29
CA THR A 220 -18.35 5.53 -22.34
C THR A 220 -17.69 4.82 -23.52
N HIS A 221 -16.52 5.27 -23.98
CA HIS A 221 -15.78 4.65 -25.09
C HIS A 221 -15.16 3.28 -24.74
N VAL A 222 -15.29 2.85 -23.49
CA VAL A 222 -14.80 1.55 -22.99
C VAL A 222 -15.98 0.66 -22.56
N PHE A 223 -16.88 1.20 -21.74
CA PHE A 223 -17.95 0.42 -21.11
C PHE A 223 -19.26 0.41 -21.88
N ASP A 224 -19.48 1.36 -22.79
CA ASP A 224 -20.71 1.45 -23.62
C ASP A 224 -20.45 1.05 -25.08
N ARG A 225 -19.35 0.33 -25.34
CA ARG A 225 -18.97 -0.17 -26.67
C ARG A 225 -19.88 -1.30 -27.13
N GLU A 226 -20.06 -1.41 -28.44
CA GLU A 226 -20.70 -2.57 -29.06
C GLU A 226 -19.74 -3.77 -29.16
N SER A 227 -18.46 -3.50 -29.39
CA SER A 227 -17.43 -4.54 -29.46
C SER A 227 -17.01 -5.01 -28.07
N PRO A 228 -16.76 -6.32 -27.86
CA PRO A 228 -16.15 -6.82 -26.63
C PRO A 228 -14.85 -6.08 -26.30
N LEU A 229 -14.54 -5.97 -25.01
CA LEU A 229 -13.24 -5.46 -24.60
C LEU A 229 -12.13 -6.37 -25.16
N PRO A 230 -10.98 -5.79 -25.56
CA PRO A 230 -9.82 -6.58 -25.96
C PRO A 230 -9.40 -7.55 -24.86
N LYS A 231 -8.67 -8.60 -25.26
CA LYS A 231 -8.05 -9.51 -24.29
C LYS A 231 -7.12 -8.74 -23.35
N ARG A 232 -6.93 -9.27 -22.15
CA ARG A 232 -6.12 -8.65 -21.09
C ARG A 232 -4.73 -8.23 -21.60
N GLU A 233 -4.09 -9.07 -22.42
CA GLU A 233 -2.76 -8.81 -22.98
C GLU A 233 -2.69 -7.60 -23.91
N ASP A 234 -3.75 -7.36 -24.69
CA ASP A 234 -3.86 -6.24 -25.62
C ASP A 234 -4.32 -4.97 -24.89
N TYR A 235 -5.17 -5.13 -23.89
CA TYR A 235 -5.69 -4.06 -23.03
C TYR A 235 -4.59 -3.32 -22.26
N HIS A 236 -3.59 -4.03 -21.73
CA HIS A 236 -2.48 -3.43 -20.98
C HIS A 236 -1.56 -2.53 -21.84
N GLN A 237 -1.71 -2.58 -23.17
CA GLN A 237 -0.97 -1.71 -24.10
C GLN A 237 -1.74 -0.41 -24.39
N SER A 238 -3.01 -0.31 -24.00
CA SER A 238 -3.84 0.87 -24.22
C SER A 238 -3.63 1.91 -23.12
N GLN A 239 -3.56 3.18 -23.52
CA GLN A 239 -3.59 4.32 -22.60
C GLN A 239 -4.97 4.98 -22.53
N ALA A 240 -6.03 4.24 -22.90
CA ALA A 240 -7.38 4.77 -22.82
C ALA A 240 -7.74 5.05 -21.35
N MET A 241 -8.45 6.14 -21.10
CA MET A 241 -9.06 6.39 -19.80
C MET A 241 -10.05 5.27 -19.51
N LEU A 242 -9.95 4.67 -18.34
CA LEU A 242 -10.83 3.59 -17.90
C LEU A 242 -11.89 4.13 -16.94
N ILE A 243 -11.46 4.65 -15.80
CA ILE A 243 -12.32 5.15 -14.72
C ILE A 243 -11.83 6.53 -14.30
N GLY A 244 -12.77 7.46 -14.12
CA GLY A 244 -12.50 8.80 -13.62
C GLY A 244 -13.45 9.19 -12.48
N PRO A 245 -13.04 10.12 -11.60
CA PRO A 245 -13.92 10.68 -10.60
C PRO A 245 -15.00 11.52 -11.27
N VAL A 246 -16.15 11.62 -10.61
CA VAL A 246 -17.21 12.59 -10.91
C VAL A 246 -17.38 13.48 -9.70
N ASN A 247 -17.69 14.75 -9.91
CA ASN A 247 -17.91 15.71 -8.81
C ASN A 247 -19.34 16.27 -8.76
N THR A 248 -20.18 15.89 -9.72
CA THR A 248 -21.60 16.21 -9.78
C THR A 248 -22.33 15.13 -10.60
N GLY A 249 -23.67 15.11 -10.52
CA GLY A 249 -24.47 14.09 -11.19
C GLY A 249 -24.13 12.67 -10.75
N PHE A 250 -23.90 12.48 -9.44
CA PHE A 250 -23.67 11.16 -8.86
C PHE A 250 -24.82 10.22 -9.19
N GLN A 251 -24.52 8.97 -9.46
CA GLN A 251 -25.52 7.94 -9.72
C GLN A 251 -25.45 6.85 -8.64
N PRO A 252 -26.58 6.16 -8.37
CA PRO A 252 -26.53 4.93 -7.59
C PRO A 252 -25.50 3.97 -8.16
N TRP A 253 -24.64 3.42 -7.32
CA TRP A 253 -23.47 2.68 -7.79
C TRP A 253 -23.79 1.42 -8.57
N MET A 254 -25.00 0.88 -8.45
CA MET A 254 -25.46 -0.32 -9.16
C MET A 254 -26.36 0.02 -10.37
N LYS A 255 -26.75 1.29 -10.54
CA LYS A 255 -27.60 1.74 -11.63
C LYS A 255 -26.86 1.60 -12.97
N PRO A 256 -27.50 1.02 -14.01
CA PRO A 256 -26.99 1.01 -15.39
C PRO A 256 -26.63 2.41 -15.90
N GLY A 257 -25.62 2.49 -16.77
CA GLY A 257 -25.18 3.76 -17.36
C GLY A 257 -24.36 4.67 -16.44
N ASN A 258 -23.67 4.11 -15.43
CA ASN A 258 -22.69 4.87 -14.64
C ASN A 258 -21.37 5.10 -15.42
N THR A 259 -21.49 5.75 -16.57
CA THR A 259 -20.40 6.08 -17.49
C THR A 259 -20.40 7.58 -17.80
N ARG A 260 -19.26 8.12 -18.23
CA ARG A 260 -19.11 9.53 -18.65
C ARG A 260 -18.34 9.58 -19.96
N ASP A 261 -18.63 10.59 -20.77
CA ASP A 261 -17.83 10.87 -21.95
C ASP A 261 -16.60 11.69 -21.53
N PRO A 262 -15.37 11.15 -21.68
CA PRO A 262 -14.17 11.91 -21.34
C PRO A 262 -13.98 13.16 -22.20
N LEU A 263 -14.65 13.24 -23.37
CA LEU A 263 -14.64 14.41 -24.26
C LEU A 263 -15.71 15.45 -23.92
N ALA A 264 -16.67 15.10 -23.05
CA ALA A 264 -17.64 16.06 -22.54
C ALA A 264 -16.94 17.09 -21.62
N PRO A 265 -17.55 18.27 -21.41
CA PRO A 265 -16.98 19.26 -20.50
C PRO A 265 -16.74 18.68 -19.10
N TRP A 266 -15.53 18.84 -18.58
CA TRP A 266 -15.18 18.34 -17.26
C TRP A 266 -15.87 19.15 -16.15
N ASN A 267 -16.01 18.53 -14.98
CA ASN A 267 -16.74 19.08 -13.83
C ASN A 267 -18.24 19.33 -14.14
N THR A 268 -18.82 18.50 -15.01
CA THR A 268 -20.25 18.50 -15.34
C THR A 268 -20.85 17.13 -15.12
N ALA A 269 -22.18 17.01 -15.21
CA ALA A 269 -22.86 15.73 -15.01
C ALA A 269 -22.55 14.69 -16.11
N SER A 270 -22.10 15.13 -17.30
CA SER A 270 -21.81 14.24 -18.44
C SER A 270 -20.33 13.89 -18.60
N GLY A 271 -19.42 14.65 -17.98
CA GLY A 271 -17.98 14.42 -18.01
C GLY A 271 -17.39 13.94 -16.67
N PHE A 272 -16.09 13.65 -16.66
CA PHE A 272 -15.34 13.45 -15.42
C PHE A 272 -15.14 14.77 -14.67
N GLY A 273 -14.86 14.70 -13.37
CA GLY A 273 -14.70 15.89 -12.53
C GLY A 273 -13.79 15.65 -11.32
N GLY A 274 -12.86 16.58 -11.12
CA GLY A 274 -11.94 16.57 -9.99
C GLY A 274 -12.53 17.22 -8.73
N PRO A 275 -11.79 17.23 -7.62
CA PRO A 275 -12.20 17.92 -6.40
C PRO A 275 -12.50 19.41 -6.63
N PRO A 276 -13.54 19.99 -5.99
CA PRO A 276 -13.87 21.40 -6.14
C PRO A 276 -12.66 22.32 -5.92
N GLY A 277 -12.48 23.29 -6.82
CA GLY A 277 -11.38 24.25 -6.76
C GLY A 277 -10.05 23.76 -7.35
N ARG A 278 -9.96 22.49 -7.80
CA ARG A 278 -8.81 22.00 -8.57
C ARG A 278 -9.07 22.11 -10.07
N GLN A 279 -8.04 22.48 -10.81
CA GLN A 279 -8.04 22.52 -12.28
C GLN A 279 -7.43 21.25 -12.89
N GLU A 280 -7.63 20.12 -12.23
CA GLU A 280 -7.10 18.82 -12.63
C GLU A 280 -8.00 17.69 -12.14
N THR A 281 -7.95 16.56 -12.84
CA THR A 281 -8.62 15.33 -12.46
C THR A 281 -7.65 14.16 -12.55
N THR A 282 -7.78 13.21 -11.63
CA THR A 282 -6.96 11.99 -11.64
C THR A 282 -7.78 10.88 -12.28
N VAL A 283 -7.25 10.20 -13.30
CA VAL A 283 -7.94 9.10 -14.00
C VAL A 283 -7.10 7.84 -13.97
N LEU A 284 -7.77 6.69 -13.92
CA LEU A 284 -7.18 5.40 -14.19
C LEU A 284 -7.14 5.17 -15.71
N LEU A 285 -6.01 4.71 -16.22
CA LEU A 285 -5.86 4.28 -17.61
C LEU A 285 -5.95 2.77 -17.73
N MET A 286 -6.13 2.29 -18.96
CA MET A 286 -6.24 0.87 -19.25
C MET A 286 -5.00 0.07 -18.85
N ASP A 287 -3.80 0.59 -19.10
CA ASP A 287 -2.52 0.02 -18.63
C ASP A 287 -2.36 -0.06 -17.09
N GLY A 288 -3.40 0.25 -16.32
CA GLY A 288 -3.42 0.24 -14.86
C GLY A 288 -2.68 1.43 -14.24
N SER A 289 -2.04 2.30 -15.04
CA SER A 289 -1.44 3.53 -14.57
C SER A 289 -2.51 4.55 -14.18
N VAL A 290 -2.16 5.44 -13.25
CA VAL A 290 -3.06 6.52 -12.83
C VAL A 290 -2.38 7.84 -13.15
N LYS A 291 -3.06 8.71 -13.87
CA LYS A 291 -2.52 10.01 -14.32
C LYS A 291 -3.40 11.15 -13.84
N THR A 292 -2.76 12.24 -13.47
CA THR A 292 -3.43 13.51 -13.20
C THR A 292 -3.37 14.35 -14.46
N ILE A 293 -4.53 14.79 -14.93
CA ILE A 293 -4.69 15.51 -16.19
C ILE A 293 -5.29 16.88 -15.86
N PRO A 294 -4.70 17.99 -16.35
CA PRO A 294 -5.27 19.31 -16.14
C PRO A 294 -6.58 19.48 -16.93
N THR A 295 -7.52 20.25 -16.40
CA THR A 295 -8.78 20.58 -17.09
C THR A 295 -8.57 21.39 -18.37
N SER A 296 -7.38 21.99 -18.52
CA SER A 296 -6.93 22.72 -19.71
C SER A 296 -6.15 21.86 -20.71
N VAL A 297 -6.17 20.53 -20.56
CA VAL A 297 -5.52 19.61 -21.50
C VAL A 297 -6.01 19.86 -22.93
N ASP A 298 -5.08 19.76 -23.89
CA ASP A 298 -5.40 19.88 -25.31
C ASP A 298 -6.45 18.85 -25.73
N ARG A 299 -7.40 19.28 -26.58
CA ARG A 299 -8.56 18.45 -26.96
C ARG A 299 -8.16 17.24 -27.80
N GLU A 300 -7.09 17.33 -28.60
CA GLU A 300 -6.58 16.20 -29.38
C GLU A 300 -5.92 15.17 -28.46
N VAL A 301 -5.16 15.62 -27.46
CA VAL A 301 -4.59 14.74 -26.43
C VAL A 301 -5.71 14.07 -25.64
N LEU A 302 -6.75 14.81 -25.27
CA LEU A 302 -7.90 14.26 -24.56
C LEU A 302 -8.66 13.23 -25.41
N ARG A 303 -8.79 13.46 -26.72
CA ARG A 303 -9.37 12.49 -27.66
C ARG A 303 -8.53 11.23 -27.77
N ALA A 304 -7.21 11.37 -27.87
CA ALA A 304 -6.29 10.24 -27.88
C ALA A 304 -6.38 9.41 -26.59
N LEU A 305 -6.51 10.07 -25.43
CA LEU A 305 -6.69 9.39 -24.14
C LEU A 305 -8.11 8.84 -23.94
N ALA A 306 -9.14 9.38 -24.60
CA ALA A 306 -10.50 8.86 -24.49
C ALA A 306 -10.64 7.45 -25.06
N THR A 307 -9.92 7.13 -26.14
CA THR A 307 -9.99 5.81 -26.78
C THR A 307 -8.70 5.02 -26.66
N GLY A 308 -7.54 5.67 -26.43
CA GLY A 308 -6.26 5.01 -26.21
C GLY A 308 -5.77 4.13 -27.36
N GLY A 309 -6.29 4.33 -28.57
CA GLY A 309 -6.02 3.46 -29.72
C GLY A 309 -6.88 2.19 -29.77
N LEU A 310 -7.88 2.04 -28.90
CA LEU A 310 -8.92 1.02 -29.08
C LEU A 310 -9.63 1.23 -30.43
N PRO A 311 -10.01 0.15 -31.14
CA PRO A 311 -10.84 0.26 -32.33
C PRO A 311 -12.07 1.12 -32.02
N THR A 312 -12.51 2.01 -32.91
CA THR A 312 -13.83 2.64 -32.79
C THR A 312 -14.86 1.73 -33.44
N ASP A 313 -16.08 1.70 -32.92
CA ASP A 313 -17.17 0.87 -33.46
C ASP A 313 -17.83 1.54 -34.70
N ASP A 314 -17.03 2.22 -35.54
CA ASP A 314 -17.48 2.94 -36.75
C ASP A 314 -17.77 1.99 -37.93
#